data_AF-A0A2A2F6V0-F1
#
_entry.id   AF-A0A2A2F6V0-F1
#
_cell.length_a   1.000
_cell.length_b   1.000
_cell.length_c   1.000
_cell.angle_alpha   90.00
_cell.angle_beta   90.00
_cell.angle_gamma   90.00
#
_symmetry.space_group_name_H-M   'P 1'
#
loop_
_entity.id
_entity.type
_entity.pdbx_description
1 polymer ?
#
loop_
_entity_poly.entity_id
_entity_poly.type
_entity_poly.pdbx_seq_one_letter_code
_entity_poly.pdbx_strand_id
1 'polypeptide(L)'
;MAPEASAVALFYTAGAGPDQGEELAEGGRDFPQPWRFPDTEGLCSALGDYLADSGMGVRLYVAGSEAFLWRVVATARDGVGISEAAIQMERCGPPARPVCCIHCKTTDPAVSTTVYQCPGCGLNLFVRDHFSRRLGVYQGVCVDAEAPGDVPEPEELDS
;
A
#
# COMPACT_ATOMS: atom_id res chain seq x y z
N MET A 1 21.64 -11.39 -30.74
CA MET A 1 22.07 -11.59 -29.35
C MET A 1 21.21 -10.66 -28.52
N ALA A 2 20.16 -11.18 -27.88
CA ALA A 2 19.31 -10.35 -27.01
C ALA A 2 20.17 -9.91 -25.81
N PRO A 3 20.07 -8.66 -25.35
CA PRO A 3 20.77 -8.23 -24.13
C PRO A 3 20.37 -9.16 -22.99
N GLU A 4 21.33 -9.60 -22.18
CA GLU A 4 21.04 -10.40 -20.98
C GLU A 4 20.03 -9.64 -20.12
N ALA A 5 18.87 -10.27 -19.88
CA ALA A 5 17.86 -9.70 -19.01
C ALA A 5 18.49 -9.50 -17.63
N SER A 6 18.53 -8.26 -17.16
CA SER A 6 18.85 -7.96 -15.76
C SER A 6 18.00 -8.87 -14.87
N ALA A 7 18.61 -9.54 -13.90
CA ALA A 7 17.92 -10.40 -12.94
C ALA A 7 16.97 -9.62 -12.00
N VAL A 8 16.97 -8.29 -12.11
CA VAL A 8 16.18 -7.37 -11.28
C VAL A 8 15.39 -6.43 -12.20
N ALA A 9 14.12 -6.21 -11.87
CA ALA A 9 13.28 -5.16 -12.44
C ALA A 9 12.84 -4.19 -11.33
N LEU A 10 12.82 -2.90 -11.64
CA LEU A 10 12.46 -1.83 -10.71
C LEU A 10 11.19 -1.13 -11.20
N PHE A 11 10.15 -1.15 -10.38
CA PHE A 11 8.87 -0.48 -10.62
C PHE A 11 8.76 0.69 -9.65
N TYR A 12 8.34 1.86 -10.15
CA TYR A 12 8.34 3.08 -9.37
C TYR A 12 7.12 3.96 -9.66
N THR A 13 6.57 4.57 -8.60
CA THR A 13 5.58 5.65 -8.67
C THR A 13 5.85 6.62 -7.52
N ALA A 14 5.68 7.92 -7.75
CA ALA A 14 6.06 8.97 -6.78
C ALA A 14 5.20 9.00 -5.51
N GLY A 15 4.00 8.41 -5.55
CA GLY A 15 3.06 8.48 -4.44
C GLY A 15 2.71 9.93 -4.05
N ALA A 16 2.38 10.16 -2.78
CA ALA A 16 2.08 11.51 -2.25
C ALA A 16 3.32 12.24 -1.71
N GLY A 17 4.50 11.61 -1.74
CA GLY A 17 5.76 12.17 -1.26
C GLY A 17 6.53 12.93 -2.35
N PRO A 18 7.76 13.38 -2.05
CA PRO A 18 8.66 13.92 -3.08
C PRO A 18 8.98 12.83 -4.12
N ASP A 19 8.96 13.21 -5.39
CA ASP A 19 9.33 12.31 -6.48
C ASP A 19 10.84 12.06 -6.49
N GLN A 20 11.23 10.83 -6.18
CA GLN A 20 12.61 10.33 -6.20
C GLN A 20 12.97 9.63 -7.52
N GLY A 21 12.13 9.71 -8.55
CA GLY A 21 12.33 8.97 -9.79
C GLY A 21 13.64 9.33 -10.49
N GLU A 22 14.00 10.61 -10.49
CA GLU A 22 15.25 11.11 -11.08
C GLU A 22 16.48 10.57 -10.33
N GLU A 23 16.51 10.70 -9.01
CA GLU A 23 17.59 10.16 -8.17
C GLU A 23 17.75 8.64 -8.36
N LEU A 24 16.64 7.90 -8.44
CA LEU A 24 16.65 6.45 -8.74
C LEU A 24 17.21 6.12 -10.13
N ALA A 25 17.00 6.98 -11.12
CA ALA A 25 17.55 6.80 -12.47
C ALA A 25 19.04 7.18 -12.56
N GLU A 26 19.50 8.09 -11.69
CA GLU A 26 20.89 8.56 -11.59
C GLU A 26 21.78 7.65 -10.73
N GLY A 27 21.19 6.84 -9.84
CA GLY A 27 21.85 5.95 -8.86
C GLY A 27 22.84 4.90 -9.40
N GLY A 28 23.13 4.88 -10.70
CA GLY A 28 24.32 4.26 -11.26
C GLY A 28 24.08 3.02 -12.12
N ARG A 29 25.11 2.65 -12.90
CA ARG A 29 25.12 1.59 -13.94
C ARG A 29 24.79 0.17 -13.45
N ASP A 30 24.67 -0.04 -12.14
CA ASP A 30 24.46 -1.35 -11.53
C ASP A 30 22.98 -1.68 -11.26
N PHE A 31 22.07 -0.70 -11.38
CA PHE A 31 20.63 -0.91 -11.21
C PHE A 31 19.86 -0.78 -12.54
N PRO A 32 18.80 -1.58 -12.74
CA PRO A 32 17.94 -1.45 -13.90
C PRO A 32 17.23 -0.08 -13.89
N GLN A 33 17.03 0.48 -15.08
CA GLN A 33 16.24 1.71 -15.23
C GLN A 33 14.82 1.50 -14.70
N PRO A 34 14.30 2.39 -13.84
CA PRO A 34 12.98 2.22 -13.23
C PRO A 34 11.88 2.36 -14.28
N TRP A 35 10.94 1.41 -14.28
CA TRP A 35 9.66 1.57 -14.96
C TRP A 35 8.80 2.51 -14.12
N ARG A 36 8.52 3.69 -14.66
CA ARG A 36 7.78 4.75 -13.95
C ARG A 36 6.30 4.70 -14.30
N PHE A 37 5.47 4.81 -13.28
CA PHE A 37 4.01 4.81 -13.40
C PHE A 37 3.41 6.06 -12.76
N PRO A 38 2.35 6.62 -13.34
CA PRO A 38 1.71 7.85 -12.83
C PRO A 38 1.04 7.62 -11.47
N ASP A 39 0.60 6.40 -11.18
CA ASP A 39 -0.09 6.04 -9.96
C ASP A 39 0.16 4.58 -9.56
N THR A 40 -0.33 4.23 -8.37
CA THR A 40 -0.19 2.87 -7.80
C THR A 40 -0.99 1.83 -8.59
N GLU A 41 -2.10 2.20 -9.21
CA GLU A 41 -2.95 1.27 -9.94
C GLU A 41 -2.28 0.79 -11.23
N GLY A 42 -1.75 1.73 -12.03
CA GLY A 42 -0.96 1.43 -13.22
C GLY A 42 0.29 0.61 -12.91
N LEU A 43 0.99 0.94 -11.82
CA LEU A 43 2.12 0.14 -11.34
C LEU A 43 1.70 -1.29 -11.02
N CYS A 44 0.63 -1.46 -10.25
CA CYS A 44 0.15 -2.78 -9.83
C CYS A 44 -0.36 -3.61 -11.00
N SER A 45 -1.00 -2.99 -12.01
CA SER A 45 -1.40 -3.68 -13.23
C SER A 45 -0.18 -4.25 -13.96
N ALA A 46 0.81 -3.40 -14.25
CA ALA A 46 2.01 -3.82 -14.96
C ALA A 46 2.87 -4.82 -14.17
N LEU A 47 2.92 -4.68 -12.84
CA LEU A 47 3.57 -5.64 -11.97
C LEU A 47 2.87 -7.00 -12.04
N GLY A 48 1.54 -7.04 -12.06
CA GLY A 48 0.77 -8.27 -12.20
C GLY A 48 1.15 -9.03 -13.48
N ASP A 49 1.18 -8.32 -14.62
CA ASP A 49 1.59 -8.89 -15.90
C ASP A 49 3.03 -9.39 -15.86
N TYR A 50 3.96 -8.59 -15.32
CA TYR A 50 5.37 -8.97 -15.20
C TYR A 50 5.58 -10.23 -14.35
N LEU A 51 4.88 -10.34 -13.22
CA LEU A 51 4.99 -11.49 -12.33
C LEU A 51 4.34 -12.75 -12.93
N ALA A 52 3.28 -12.61 -13.74
CA ALA A 52 2.64 -13.73 -14.43
C ALA A 52 3.56 -14.40 -15.45
N ASP A 53 4.41 -13.61 -16.11
CA ASP A 53 5.42 -14.09 -17.07
C ASP A 53 6.74 -14.51 -16.40
N SER A 54 6.86 -14.31 -15.09
CA SER A 54 8.09 -14.61 -14.35
C SER A 54 8.22 -16.09 -13.96
N GLY A 55 9.45 -16.60 -13.95
CA GLY A 55 9.76 -17.97 -13.54
C GLY A 55 9.70 -18.19 -12.02
N MET A 56 9.90 -19.44 -11.58
CA MET A 56 10.03 -19.76 -10.15
C MET A 56 11.24 -19.06 -9.52
N GLY A 57 11.12 -18.69 -8.24
CA GLY A 57 12.22 -18.11 -7.46
C GLY A 57 12.26 -16.59 -7.41
N VAL A 58 11.27 -15.91 -7.98
CA VAL A 58 11.09 -14.44 -7.85
C VAL A 58 11.03 -14.04 -6.39
N ARG A 59 11.70 -12.93 -6.08
CA ARG A 59 11.64 -12.23 -4.80
C ARG A 59 11.13 -10.82 -5.05
N LEU A 60 10.16 -10.40 -4.27
CA LEU A 60 9.56 -9.08 -4.37
C LEU A 60 10.01 -8.25 -3.17
N TYR A 61 10.59 -7.08 -3.44
CA TYR A 61 10.96 -6.10 -2.42
C TYR A 61 10.10 -4.87 -2.66
N VAL A 62 9.40 -4.41 -1.63
CA VAL A 62 8.45 -3.29 -1.74
C VAL A 62 8.76 -2.27 -0.65
N ALA A 63 8.86 -1.01 -1.04
CA ALA A 63 9.05 0.11 -0.12
C ALA A 63 8.00 1.20 -0.41
N GLY A 64 7.34 1.73 0.62
CA GLY A 64 6.32 2.78 0.45
C GLY A 64 5.36 2.88 1.64
N SER A 65 4.27 3.62 1.45
CA SER A 65 3.23 3.74 2.48
C SER A 65 2.56 2.40 2.77
N GLU A 66 1.96 2.25 3.96
CA GLU A 66 1.30 1.00 4.34
C GLU A 66 0.20 0.59 3.36
N ALA A 67 -0.58 1.55 2.86
CA ALA A 67 -1.57 1.31 1.81
C ALA A 67 -0.93 0.81 0.49
N PHE A 68 0.20 1.38 0.09
CA PHE A 68 0.93 0.96 -1.11
C PHE A 68 1.47 -0.47 -0.96
N LEU A 69 2.11 -0.77 0.18
CA LEU A 69 2.64 -2.10 0.48
C LEU A 69 1.55 -3.17 0.35
N TRP A 70 0.42 -2.97 1.03
CA TRP A 70 -0.67 -3.95 1.00
C TRP A 70 -1.35 -4.06 -0.36
N ARG A 71 -1.40 -2.97 -1.14
CA ARG A 71 -1.90 -3.02 -2.52
C ARG A 71 -1.00 -3.88 -3.40
N VAL A 72 0.32 -3.74 -3.30
CA VAL A 72 1.30 -4.56 -4.03
C VAL A 72 1.25 -6.02 -3.57
N VAL A 73 1.16 -6.28 -2.26
CA VAL A 73 1.00 -7.65 -1.72
C VAL A 73 -0.26 -8.30 -2.25
N ALA A 74 -1.39 -7.58 -2.28
CA ALA A 74 -2.63 -8.11 -2.84
C ALA A 74 -2.46 -8.49 -4.32
N THR A 75 -1.83 -7.63 -5.13
CA THR A 75 -1.51 -7.95 -6.53
C THR A 75 -0.66 -9.21 -6.66
N ALA A 76 0.44 -9.32 -5.90
CA ALA A 76 1.34 -10.46 -5.98
C ALA A 76 0.72 -11.77 -5.45
N ARG A 77 0.00 -11.70 -4.32
CA ARG A 77 -0.63 -12.87 -3.70
C ARG A 77 -1.85 -13.33 -4.49
N ASP A 78 -2.79 -12.43 -4.73
CA ASP A 78 -4.10 -12.79 -5.29
C ASP A 78 -4.07 -12.89 -6.82
N GLY A 79 -3.19 -12.15 -7.49
CA GLY A 79 -3.07 -12.17 -8.95
C GLY A 79 -2.27 -13.36 -9.48
N VAL A 80 -1.14 -13.69 -8.83
CA VAL A 80 -0.15 -14.66 -9.35
C VAL A 80 0.29 -15.72 -8.33
N GLY A 81 -0.25 -15.70 -7.12
CA GLY A 81 0.01 -16.75 -6.12
C GLY A 81 1.39 -16.71 -5.47
N ILE A 82 2.07 -15.55 -5.46
CA ILE A 82 3.37 -15.43 -4.79
C ILE A 82 3.20 -15.65 -3.28
N SER A 83 4.08 -16.48 -2.72
CA SER A 83 4.14 -16.71 -1.27
C SER A 83 4.57 -15.44 -0.55
N GLU A 84 3.94 -15.13 0.58
CA GLU A 84 4.34 -14.02 1.45
C GLU A 84 5.82 -14.11 1.89
N ALA A 85 6.38 -15.31 2.01
CA ALA A 85 7.80 -15.51 2.34
C ALA A 85 8.77 -15.06 1.22
N ALA A 86 8.25 -14.81 0.02
CA ALA A 86 9.00 -14.24 -1.10
C ALA A 86 8.87 -12.72 -1.19
N ILE A 87 8.07 -12.10 -0.32
CA ILE A 87 7.81 -10.65 -0.30
C ILE A 87 8.47 -10.05 0.94
N GLN A 88 9.36 -9.08 0.73
CA GLN A 88 9.93 -8.27 1.78
C GLN A 88 9.39 -6.84 1.64
N MET A 89 8.96 -6.27 2.77
CA MET A 89 8.30 -4.97 2.81
C MET A 89 9.05 -4.03 3.75
N GLU A 90 9.17 -2.77 3.35
CA GLU A 90 9.67 -1.67 4.17
C GLU A 90 8.64 -0.54 4.16
N ARG A 91 8.10 -0.17 5.33
CA ARG A 91 7.15 0.95 5.43
C ARG A 91 7.93 2.25 5.44
N CYS A 92 7.60 3.13 4.50
CA CYS A 92 8.19 4.45 4.37
C CYS A 92 7.13 5.54 4.52
N GLY A 93 7.54 6.69 5.06
CA GLY A 93 6.68 7.87 5.21
C GLY A 93 5.97 7.95 6.58
N PRO A 94 5.01 8.88 6.71
CA PRO A 94 4.29 9.10 7.96
C PRO A 94 3.52 7.87 8.44
N PRO A 95 3.29 7.73 9.76
CA PRO A 95 2.52 6.62 10.31
C PRO A 95 1.02 6.81 10.01
N ALA A 96 0.60 6.27 8.86
CA ALA A 96 -0.79 6.31 8.43
C ALA A 96 -1.27 4.90 8.07
N ARG A 97 -2.49 4.58 8.51
CA ARG A 97 -3.11 3.26 8.35
C ARG A 97 -4.17 3.30 7.24
N PRO A 98 -4.25 2.28 6.37
CA PRO A 98 -5.40 2.11 5.49
C PRO A 98 -6.60 1.57 6.28
N VAL A 99 -7.70 2.32 6.37
CA VAL A 99 -8.87 1.99 7.19
C VAL A 99 -10.10 1.80 6.34
N CYS A 100 -10.75 0.65 6.47
CA CYS A 100 -12.02 0.34 5.82
C CYS A 100 -13.20 0.60 6.77
N CYS A 101 -14.11 1.48 6.35
CA CYS A 101 -15.36 1.73 7.06
C CYS A 101 -16.25 0.48 7.03
N ILE A 102 -16.61 -0.06 8.20
CA ILE A 102 -17.47 -1.25 8.23
C ILE A 102 -18.89 -0.98 7.73
N HIS A 103 -19.34 0.27 7.81
CA HIS A 103 -20.67 0.71 7.36
C HIS A 103 -20.78 0.74 5.83
N CYS A 104 -19.97 1.56 5.15
CA CYS A 104 -20.09 1.77 3.69
C CYS A 104 -18.99 1.09 2.85
N LYS A 105 -18.00 0.44 3.48
CA LYS A 105 -16.85 -0.23 2.84
C LYS A 105 -15.87 0.68 2.11
N THR A 106 -16.05 2.00 2.15
CA THR A 106 -15.04 2.96 1.70
C THR A 106 -13.77 2.78 2.50
N THR A 107 -12.63 2.76 1.81
CA THR A 107 -11.31 2.67 2.43
C THR A 107 -10.62 4.02 2.29
N ASP A 108 -10.17 4.56 3.42
CA ASP A 108 -9.27 5.70 3.47
C ASP A 108 -7.83 5.16 3.58
N PRO A 109 -6.93 5.47 2.63
CA PRO A 109 -5.58 4.89 2.61
C PRO A 109 -4.63 5.50 3.65
N ALA A 110 -4.97 6.62 4.29
CA ALA A 110 -4.00 7.44 5.02
C ALA A 110 -4.55 8.03 6.32
N VAL A 111 -5.21 7.21 7.16
CA VAL A 111 -5.70 7.67 8.46
C VAL A 111 -4.56 7.70 9.47
N SER A 112 -4.32 8.86 10.09
CA SER A 112 -3.26 9.06 11.09
C SER A 112 -3.80 9.19 12.53
N THR A 113 -5.12 9.21 12.73
CA THR A 113 -5.73 9.41 14.05
C THR A 113 -6.65 8.25 14.48
N THR A 114 -6.85 8.10 15.79
CA THR A 114 -7.75 7.10 16.41
C THR A 114 -9.20 7.32 16.04
N VAL A 115 -9.59 8.58 15.80
CA VAL A 115 -10.92 8.98 15.33
C VAL A 115 -10.81 9.84 14.09
N TYR A 116 -11.60 9.54 13.07
CA TYR A 116 -11.67 10.33 11.83
C TYR A 116 -13.05 10.25 11.19
N GLN A 117 -13.36 11.18 10.29
CA GLN A 117 -14.62 11.15 9.55
C GLN A 117 -14.46 10.32 8.26
N CYS A 118 -15.35 9.34 8.06
CA CYS A 118 -15.34 8.52 6.86
C CYS A 118 -15.61 9.36 5.60
N PRO A 119 -14.73 9.34 4.57
CA PRO A 119 -14.95 10.12 3.34
C PRO A 119 -16.13 9.62 2.49
N GLY A 120 -16.62 8.40 2.74
CA GLY A 120 -17.74 7.81 1.99
C GLY A 120 -19.12 8.08 2.59
N CYS A 121 -19.26 8.02 3.91
CA CYS A 121 -20.56 8.14 4.58
C CYS A 121 -20.65 9.25 5.64
N GLY A 122 -19.54 9.92 5.96
CA GLY A 122 -19.53 11.04 6.90
C GLY A 122 -19.64 10.65 8.38
N LEU A 123 -19.72 9.36 8.73
CA LEU A 123 -19.71 8.91 10.12
C LEU A 123 -18.34 9.11 10.75
N ASN A 124 -18.31 9.46 12.04
CA ASN A 124 -17.09 9.45 12.84
C ASN A 124 -16.74 8.00 13.19
N LEU A 125 -15.54 7.59 12.78
CA LEU A 125 -15.07 6.23 12.94
C LEU A 125 -13.94 6.18 13.96
N PHE A 126 -14.02 5.23 14.87
CA PHE A 126 -12.89 4.77 15.68
C PHE A 126 -12.11 3.71 14.92
N VAL A 127 -10.79 3.90 14.80
CA VAL A 127 -9.86 2.98 14.15
C VAL A 127 -9.50 1.86 15.14
N ARG A 128 -9.91 0.64 14.85
CA ARG A 128 -9.58 -0.54 15.67
C ARG A 128 -8.25 -1.14 15.24
N ASP A 129 -7.54 -1.76 16.17
CA ASP A 129 -6.31 -2.53 15.88
C ASP A 129 -6.56 -3.86 15.16
N HIS A 130 -7.80 -4.15 14.76
CA HIS A 130 -8.10 -5.33 13.96
C HIS A 130 -7.68 -5.11 12.50
N PHE A 131 -6.58 -5.75 12.11
CA PHE A 131 -6.04 -5.71 10.76
C PHE A 131 -6.45 -6.94 9.92
N SER A 132 -7.02 -6.69 8.74
CA SER A 132 -7.34 -7.74 7.76
C SER A 132 -6.20 -7.92 6.77
N ARG A 133 -5.40 -8.99 6.96
CA ARG A 133 -4.31 -9.36 6.02
C ARG A 133 -4.79 -9.64 4.59
N ARG A 134 -6.03 -10.12 4.44
CA ARG A 134 -6.57 -10.38 3.11
C ARG A 134 -6.79 -9.07 2.33
N LEU A 135 -7.33 -8.07 3.02
CA LEU A 135 -7.74 -6.80 2.42
C LEU A 135 -6.67 -5.71 2.50
N GLY A 136 -5.69 -5.84 3.40
CA GLY A 136 -4.69 -4.81 3.59
C GLY A 136 -5.17 -3.61 4.38
N VAL A 137 -6.17 -3.76 5.24
CA VAL A 137 -6.85 -2.64 5.92
C VAL A 137 -7.18 -2.93 7.38
N TYR A 138 -7.19 -1.89 8.20
CA TYR A 138 -7.79 -1.87 9.53
C TYR A 138 -9.30 -1.62 9.45
N GLN A 139 -10.03 -1.89 10.52
CA GLN A 139 -11.47 -1.64 10.58
C GLN A 139 -11.78 -0.31 11.26
N GLY A 140 -12.55 0.53 10.59
CA GLY A 140 -13.20 1.71 11.16
C GLY A 140 -14.65 1.41 11.53
N VAL A 141 -15.03 1.68 12.78
CA VAL A 141 -16.39 1.47 13.30
C VAL A 141 -16.97 2.77 13.83
N CYS A 142 -18.28 2.96 13.77
CA CYS A 142 -18.92 4.17 14.30
C CYS A 142 -18.55 4.35 15.79
N VAL A 143 -17.98 5.51 16.14
CA VAL A 143 -17.44 5.76 17.49
C VAL A 143 -18.53 6.06 18.51
N ASP A 144 -19.60 6.72 18.08
CA ASP A 144 -20.70 7.23 18.92
C ASP A 144 -21.96 6.37 18.79
N ALA A 145 -21.82 5.10 18.41
CA ALA A 145 -22.95 4.19 18.20
C ALA A 145 -23.81 3.97 19.46
N GLU A 146 -23.17 4.01 20.64
CA GLU A 146 -23.84 3.83 21.94
C GLU A 146 -24.39 5.14 22.51
N ALA A 147 -23.78 6.28 22.17
CA ALA A 147 -24.16 7.62 22.63
C ALA A 147 -23.97 8.66 21.49
N PRO A 148 -24.97 8.84 20.61
CA PRO A 148 -24.84 9.71 19.44
C PRO A 148 -24.39 11.14 19.79
N GLY A 149 -23.33 11.61 19.13
CA GLY A 149 -22.73 12.93 19.38
C GLY A 149 -21.63 12.96 20.44
N ASP A 150 -21.40 11.87 21.18
CA ASP A 150 -20.26 11.73 22.09
C ASP A 150 -19.03 11.20 21.31
N VAL A 151 -18.28 12.12 20.71
CA VAL A 151 -17.12 11.82 19.88
C VAL A 151 -15.85 12.18 20.68
N PRO A 152 -14.99 11.21 21.02
CA PRO A 152 -13.74 11.48 21.73
C PRO A 152 -12.77 12.28 20.86
N GLU A 153 -11.85 12.98 21.52
CA GLU A 153 -10.83 13.76 20.82
C GLU A 153 -9.92 12.83 19.98
N PRO A 154 -9.63 13.16 18.71
CA PRO A 154 -8.71 12.40 17.90
C PRO A 154 -7.29 12.41 18.48
N GLU A 155 -6.71 11.24 18.66
CA GLU A 155 -5.31 11.05 19.05
C GLU A 155 -4.51 10.52 17.87
N GLU A 156 -3.23 10.86 17.75
CA GLU A 156 -2.35 10.28 16.72
C GLU A 156 -2.22 8.76 16.93
N LEU A 157 -2.19 8.01 15.83
CA LEU A 157 -1.99 6.56 15.87
C LEU A 157 -0.54 6.23 16.19
N ASP A 158 -0.33 5.40 17.20
CA ASP A 158 0.99 4.87 17.50
C ASP A 158 1.51 3.99 16.35
N SER A 159 2.82 4.15 16.07
CA SER A 159 3.55 3.58 14.93
C SER A 159 3.91 2.11 15.05
#